data_AF-A0A845WBC6-F1
#
_entry.id   AF-A0A845WBC6-F1
#
_cell.length_a   1.000
_cell.length_b   1.000
_cell.length_c   1.000
_cell.angle_alpha   90.00
_cell.angle_beta   90.00
_cell.angle_gamma   90.00
#
_symmetry.space_group_name_H-M   'P 1'
#
loop_
_entity.id
_entity.type
_entity.pdbx_description
1 polymer ?
#
loop_
_entity_poly.entity_id
_entity_poly.type
_entity_poly.pdbx_seq_one_letter_code
_entity_poly.pdbx_strand_id
1 'polypeptide(L)'
;MSQRKSLVIICLILIAVVGVVINVKLLQVWNYNTEGHDIYYSWVEGKRILSGENPYARVLSGNMRENQKYATYFPLFYWLSALTQLLGFQDYSDWISLWRPIFLMVNIGIAGLIFYHLYNHNLFIFGWFAALFWLLNRWTIYVSIDGNLDFLAIFFLILSLMLLPKHKSTAFLMFSLSLAIKQIAIFLLPLYLIWAWQSSDDNPVKDTFIALLLILVIPGITSLPFILWNAEGFFKSILFSATRNPDGHVNAPSLDGLITLSNPDFIGIKAKLPMVLVMSLVFLSAMKRQIGIYTSALLTMSVFIEFNSVIFNQYFCWVVPLLPLASCEILLKKYAK
;
A
#
# COMPACT_ATOMS: atom_id res chain seq x y z
N MET A 1 -12.89 -19.92 -27.75
CA MET A 1 -12.39 -18.63 -27.21
C MET A 1 -13.50 -17.75 -26.60
N SER A 2 -14.71 -17.71 -27.17
CA SER A 2 -15.84 -16.91 -26.64
C SER A 2 -16.31 -17.36 -25.24
N GLN A 3 -16.56 -18.65 -25.02
CA GLN A 3 -17.07 -19.18 -23.74
C GLN A 3 -16.15 -18.88 -22.53
N ARG A 4 -14.82 -19.01 -22.71
CA ARG A 4 -13.84 -18.71 -21.65
C ARG A 4 -13.90 -17.24 -21.22
N LYS A 5 -14.01 -16.33 -22.18
CA LYS A 5 -14.14 -14.89 -21.92
C LYS A 5 -15.46 -14.58 -21.21
N SER A 6 -16.57 -15.17 -21.68
CA SER A 6 -17.88 -15.00 -21.04
C SER A 6 -17.87 -15.50 -19.59
N LEU A 7 -17.26 -16.66 -19.33
CA LEU A 7 -17.16 -17.21 -17.97
C LEU A 7 -16.38 -16.27 -17.04
N VAL A 8 -15.23 -15.75 -17.47
CA VAL A 8 -14.44 -14.81 -16.67
C VAL A 8 -15.25 -13.55 -16.36
N ILE A 9 -15.94 -12.99 -17.35
CA ILE A 9 -16.76 -11.80 -17.15
C ILE A 9 -17.87 -12.08 -16.13
N ILE A 10 -18.56 -13.22 -16.25
CA ILE A 10 -19.58 -13.63 -15.27
C ILE A 10 -18.99 -13.73 -13.86
N CYS A 11 -17.82 -14.38 -13.71
CA CYS A 11 -17.16 -14.48 -12.40
C CYS A 11 -16.77 -13.11 -11.83
N LEU A 12 -16.25 -12.19 -12.65
CA LEU A 12 -15.90 -10.84 -12.23
C LEU A 12 -17.14 -10.04 -11.80
N ILE A 13 -18.25 -10.18 -12.53
CA ILE A 13 -19.54 -9.59 -12.15
C ILE A 13 -20.00 -10.15 -10.81
N LEU A 14 -19.93 -11.47 -10.62
CA LEU A 14 -20.30 -12.12 -9.35
C LEU A 14 -19.43 -11.63 -8.19
N ILE A 15 -18.11 -11.50 -8.38
CA ILE A 15 -17.20 -10.93 -7.37
C ILE A 15 -17.63 -9.50 -7.02
N ALA A 16 -17.98 -8.68 -8.01
CA ALA A 16 -18.47 -7.33 -7.79
C ALA A 16 -19.79 -7.30 -7.02
N VAL A 17 -20.76 -8.13 -7.41
CA VAL A 17 -22.05 -8.27 -6.71
C VAL A 17 -21.84 -8.68 -5.25
N VAL A 18 -21.00 -9.70 -5.00
CA VAL A 18 -20.67 -10.16 -3.64
C VAL A 18 -20.04 -9.02 -2.83
N GLY A 19 -19.04 -8.34 -3.39
CA GLY A 19 -18.36 -7.22 -2.72
C GLY A 19 -19.32 -6.09 -2.34
N VAL A 20 -20.21 -5.69 -3.26
CA VAL A 20 -21.23 -4.66 -3.02
C VAL A 20 -22.25 -5.11 -1.97
N VAL A 21 -22.83 -6.30 -2.12
CA VAL A 21 -23.85 -6.80 -1.18
C VAL A 21 -23.29 -6.88 0.23
N ILE A 22 -22.07 -7.40 0.39
CA ILE A 22 -21.48 -7.57 1.72
C ILE A 22 -21.16 -6.22 2.35
N ASN A 23 -20.49 -5.31 1.64
CA ASN A 23 -20.08 -4.03 2.22
C ASN A 23 -21.26 -3.07 2.41
N VAL A 24 -22.15 -2.94 1.42
CA VAL A 24 -23.21 -1.92 1.42
C VAL A 24 -24.46 -2.42 2.14
N LYS A 25 -24.91 -3.65 1.87
CA LYS A 25 -26.18 -4.15 2.39
C LYS A 25 -26.05 -4.85 3.73
N LEU A 26 -25.07 -5.75 3.88
CA LEU A 26 -24.94 -6.57 5.09
C LEU A 26 -24.18 -5.85 6.19
N LEU A 27 -22.99 -5.35 5.88
CA LEU A 27 -22.14 -4.66 6.86
C LEU A 27 -22.47 -3.19 7.00
N GLN A 28 -23.17 -2.60 6.03
CA GLN A 28 -23.54 -1.19 6.02
C GLN A 28 -22.34 -0.28 6.31
N VAL A 29 -21.20 -0.54 5.67
CA VAL A 29 -19.92 0.14 5.99
C VAL A 29 -20.01 1.66 5.82
N TRP A 30 -20.96 2.16 5.03
CA TRP A 30 -21.20 3.60 4.85
C TRP A 30 -21.99 4.25 6.00
N ASN A 31 -22.53 3.49 6.95
CA ASN A 31 -23.24 4.04 8.11
C ASN A 31 -22.29 4.36 9.28
N TYR A 32 -21.03 3.89 9.23
CA TYR A 32 -20.06 4.16 10.28
C TYR A 32 -19.58 5.61 10.23
N ASN A 33 -19.52 6.27 11.39
CA ASN A 33 -18.84 7.57 11.47
C ASN A 33 -17.33 7.36 11.38
N THR A 34 -16.68 8.12 10.51
CA THR A 34 -15.22 8.07 10.27
C THR A 34 -14.55 9.42 10.57
N GLU A 35 -15.30 10.37 11.13
CA GLU A 35 -14.73 11.59 11.67
C GLU A 35 -13.75 11.27 12.80
N GLY A 36 -12.59 11.93 12.80
CA GLY A 36 -11.49 11.63 13.73
C GLY A 36 -10.68 10.37 13.41
N HIS A 37 -11.07 9.58 12.40
CA HIS A 37 -10.26 8.47 11.89
C HIS A 37 -9.21 8.99 10.88
N ASP A 38 -8.29 8.13 10.44
CA ASP A 38 -7.16 8.56 9.59
C ASP A 38 -7.61 9.16 8.25
N ILE A 39 -8.72 8.68 7.67
CA ILE A 39 -9.27 9.23 6.42
C ILE A 39 -9.77 10.67 6.59
N TYR A 40 -10.36 11.01 7.74
CA TYR A 40 -10.84 12.35 8.03
C TYR A 40 -9.70 13.37 7.97
N TYR A 41 -8.53 13.02 8.50
CA TYR A 41 -7.37 13.91 8.43
C TYR A 41 -6.86 14.10 6.99
N SER A 42 -7.11 13.15 6.08
CA SER A 42 -6.81 13.37 4.65
C SER A 42 -7.75 14.40 4.00
N TRP A 43 -9.01 14.48 4.47
CA TRP A 43 -9.90 15.59 4.11
C TRP A 43 -9.41 16.92 4.69
N VAL A 44 -9.03 16.94 5.97
CA VAL A 44 -8.47 18.16 6.63
C VAL A 44 -7.24 18.68 5.89
N GLU A 45 -6.29 17.82 5.50
CA GLU A 45 -5.11 18.27 4.76
C GLU A 45 -5.47 18.83 3.38
N GLY A 46 -6.48 18.27 2.69
CA GLY A 46 -7.00 18.86 1.46
C GLY A 46 -7.56 20.26 1.67
N LYS A 47 -8.27 20.48 2.79
CA LYS A 47 -8.83 21.78 3.17
C LYS A 47 -7.72 22.82 3.44
N ARG A 48 -6.66 22.40 4.13
CA ARG A 48 -5.49 23.25 4.40
C ARG A 48 -4.77 23.69 3.13
N ILE A 49 -4.60 22.77 2.18
CA ILE A 49 -4.03 23.11 0.87
C ILE A 49 -4.82 24.24 0.21
N LEU A 50 -6.17 24.16 0.24
CA LEU A 50 -7.04 25.19 -0.32
C LEU A 50 -7.03 26.51 0.47
N SER A 51 -6.76 26.49 1.78
CA SER A 51 -6.61 27.69 2.61
C SER A 51 -5.23 28.35 2.50
N GLY A 52 -4.31 27.79 1.71
CA GLY A 52 -2.94 28.29 1.61
C GLY A 52 -2.08 27.91 2.84
N GLU A 53 -2.45 26.84 3.54
CA GLU A 53 -1.67 26.26 4.63
C GLU A 53 -0.90 25.03 4.16
N ASN A 54 0.38 24.91 4.53
CA ASN A 54 1.19 23.73 4.23
C ASN A 54 0.90 22.59 5.23
N PRO A 55 0.31 21.45 4.80
CA PRO A 55 0.01 20.30 5.67
C PRO A 55 1.22 19.79 6.46
N TYR A 56 2.41 19.85 5.84
CA TYR A 56 3.63 19.27 6.37
C TYR A 56 4.36 20.17 7.37
N ALA A 57 4.01 21.46 7.46
CA ALA A 57 4.67 22.38 8.37
C ALA A 57 4.31 22.13 9.85
N ARG A 58 3.17 21.49 10.12
CA ARG A 58 2.67 21.21 11.48
C ARG A 58 3.61 20.36 12.33
N VAL A 59 4.41 19.50 11.70
CA VAL A 59 5.36 18.65 12.44
C VAL A 59 6.44 19.48 13.15
N LEU A 60 6.69 20.71 12.69
CA LEU A 60 7.73 21.59 13.23
C LEU A 60 7.40 22.13 14.63
N SER A 61 6.11 22.22 14.99
CA SER A 61 5.68 22.55 16.35
C SER A 61 5.67 21.34 17.29
N GLY A 62 5.94 20.14 16.76
CA GLY A 62 5.90 18.88 17.50
C GLY A 62 7.27 18.39 17.95
N ASN A 63 7.27 17.27 18.68
CA ASN A 63 8.49 16.63 19.20
C ASN A 63 8.96 15.43 18.36
N MET A 64 8.35 15.14 17.20
CA MET A 64 8.63 13.97 16.35
C MET A 64 8.44 12.60 17.03
N ARG A 65 7.80 12.58 18.22
CA ARG A 65 7.58 11.38 19.04
C ARG A 65 6.10 11.07 19.23
N GLU A 66 5.31 12.10 19.47
CA GLU A 66 3.86 12.02 19.69
C GLU A 66 3.07 12.27 18.40
N ASN A 67 2.07 11.44 18.16
CA ASN A 67 1.22 11.55 16.97
C ASN A 67 0.12 12.58 17.16
N GLN A 68 0.30 13.77 16.58
CA GLN A 68 -0.74 14.81 16.53
C GLN A 68 -1.49 14.81 15.19
N LYS A 69 -1.57 13.65 14.53
CA LYS A 69 -2.19 13.47 13.20
C LYS A 69 -1.57 14.40 12.17
N TYR A 70 -0.24 14.31 12.03
CA TYR A 70 0.53 15.03 11.01
C TYR A 70 0.27 14.46 9.61
N ALA A 71 0.54 15.26 8.58
CA ALA A 71 0.53 14.85 7.19
C ALA A 71 1.73 13.92 6.90
N THR A 72 1.57 12.62 7.14
CA THR A 72 2.69 11.66 7.08
C THR A 72 2.80 10.92 5.74
N TYR A 73 1.89 11.15 4.79
CA TYR A 73 1.89 10.46 3.50
C TYR A 73 2.53 11.29 2.39
N PHE A 74 2.92 10.63 1.29
CA PHE A 74 3.15 11.35 0.05
C PHE A 74 1.84 12.01 -0.45
N PRO A 75 1.94 13.16 -1.11
CA PRO A 75 0.83 14.11 -1.18
C PRO A 75 -0.21 13.82 -2.25
N LEU A 76 -0.08 12.77 -3.08
CA LEU A 76 -1.02 12.58 -4.19
C LEU A 76 -2.46 12.52 -3.69
N PHE A 77 -2.72 11.81 -2.59
CA PHE A 77 -4.08 11.75 -2.04
C PHE A 77 -4.50 13.08 -1.38
N TYR A 78 -3.59 13.86 -0.81
CA TYR A 78 -3.91 15.20 -0.30
C TYR A 78 -4.27 16.16 -1.45
N TRP A 79 -3.59 16.07 -2.59
CA TRP A 79 -3.97 16.81 -3.81
C TRP A 79 -5.33 16.39 -4.34
N LEU A 80 -5.61 15.08 -4.40
CA LEU A 80 -6.91 14.57 -4.82
C LEU A 80 -8.01 15.02 -3.86
N SER A 81 -7.75 15.03 -2.56
CA SER A 81 -8.66 15.53 -1.53
C SER A 81 -8.95 17.03 -1.72
N ALA A 82 -7.93 17.85 -1.94
CA ALA A 82 -8.07 19.27 -2.24
C ALA A 82 -8.86 19.51 -3.54
N LEU A 83 -8.57 18.73 -4.59
CA LEU A 83 -9.30 18.81 -5.86
C LEU A 83 -10.78 18.48 -5.68
N THR A 84 -11.11 17.40 -4.95
CA THR A 84 -12.50 17.04 -4.66
C THR A 84 -13.24 18.16 -3.93
N GLN A 85 -12.60 18.81 -2.95
CA GLN A 85 -13.18 19.95 -2.23
C GLN A 85 -13.35 21.18 -3.11
N LEU A 86 -12.38 21.46 -4.00
CA LEU A 86 -12.46 22.53 -4.98
C LEU A 86 -13.64 22.33 -5.97
N LEU A 87 -13.97 21.07 -6.29
CA LEU A 87 -15.10 20.71 -7.14
C LEU A 87 -16.47 20.80 -6.43
N GLY A 88 -16.52 21.23 -5.17
CA GLY A 88 -17.75 21.53 -4.44
C GLY A 88 -18.07 20.60 -3.26
N PHE A 89 -17.30 19.52 -3.06
CA PHE A 89 -17.49 18.59 -1.93
C PHE A 89 -16.71 19.07 -0.70
N GLN A 90 -17.09 20.24 -0.17
CA GLN A 90 -16.33 20.92 0.89
C GLN A 90 -16.54 20.28 2.26
N ASP A 91 -17.78 19.86 2.56
CA ASP A 91 -18.11 19.22 3.83
C ASP A 91 -17.65 17.76 3.86
N TYR A 92 -17.25 17.28 5.04
CA TYR A 92 -16.72 15.94 5.19
C TYR A 92 -17.72 14.86 4.77
N SER A 93 -19.00 15.03 5.08
CA SER A 93 -20.08 14.10 4.71
C SER A 93 -20.20 13.89 3.20
N ASP A 94 -20.09 14.98 2.44
CA ASP A 94 -20.24 14.95 0.98
C ASP A 94 -18.96 14.38 0.35
N TRP A 95 -17.81 14.81 0.87
CA TRP A 95 -16.50 14.31 0.46
C TRP A 95 -16.40 12.79 0.66
N ILE A 96 -16.73 12.28 1.84
CA ILE A 96 -16.62 10.84 2.13
C ILE A 96 -17.67 10.02 1.37
N SER A 97 -18.84 10.60 1.07
CA SER A 97 -19.87 9.95 0.24
C SER A 97 -19.41 9.74 -1.20
N LEU A 98 -18.52 10.59 -1.72
CA LEU A 98 -17.88 10.37 -3.03
C LEU A 98 -16.79 9.29 -2.96
N TRP A 99 -15.91 9.35 -1.95
CA TRP A 99 -14.73 8.50 -1.89
C TRP A 99 -15.02 7.05 -1.50
N ARG A 100 -16.04 6.81 -0.68
CA ARG A 100 -16.42 5.45 -0.24
C ARG A 100 -16.78 4.50 -1.40
N PRO A 101 -17.62 4.89 -2.38
CA PRO A 101 -17.83 4.09 -3.59
C PRO A 101 -16.54 3.82 -4.37
N ILE A 102 -15.63 4.80 -4.46
CA ILE A 102 -14.33 4.64 -5.14
C ILE A 102 -13.47 3.61 -4.41
N PHE A 103 -13.36 3.71 -3.08
CA PHE A 103 -12.63 2.73 -2.27
C PHE A 103 -13.22 1.33 -2.40
N LEU A 104 -14.54 1.19 -2.39
CA LEU A 104 -15.22 -0.09 -2.59
C LEU A 104 -14.95 -0.67 -3.98
N MET A 105 -15.03 0.15 -5.02
CA MET A 105 -14.74 -0.26 -6.40
C MET A 105 -13.31 -0.79 -6.52
N VAL A 106 -12.36 -0.10 -5.91
CA VAL A 106 -10.94 -0.48 -5.92
C VAL A 106 -10.70 -1.74 -5.10
N ASN A 107 -11.35 -1.88 -3.93
CA ASN A 107 -11.33 -3.09 -3.12
C ASN A 107 -11.82 -4.32 -3.92
N ILE A 108 -12.94 -4.18 -4.62
CA ILE A 108 -13.46 -5.19 -5.56
C ILE A 108 -12.48 -5.43 -6.71
N GLY A 109 -11.85 -4.36 -7.23
CA GLY A 109 -10.83 -4.42 -8.26
C GLY A 109 -9.64 -5.29 -7.86
N ILE A 110 -9.16 -5.19 -6.62
CA ILE A 110 -8.10 -6.06 -6.08
C ILE A 110 -8.54 -7.53 -6.12
N ALA A 111 -9.76 -7.83 -5.65
CA ALA A 111 -10.32 -9.18 -5.69
C ALA A 111 -10.38 -9.73 -7.13
N GLY A 112 -10.86 -8.90 -8.06
CA GLY A 112 -10.95 -9.22 -9.48
C GLY A 112 -9.59 -9.44 -10.14
N LEU A 113 -8.58 -8.63 -9.82
CA LEU A 113 -7.21 -8.80 -10.32
C LEU A 113 -6.61 -10.12 -9.85
N ILE A 114 -6.73 -10.45 -8.56
CA ILE A 114 -6.23 -11.70 -7.99
C ILE A 114 -6.93 -12.90 -8.63
N PHE A 115 -8.27 -12.87 -8.73
CA PHE A 115 -9.03 -13.91 -9.41
C PHE A 115 -8.58 -14.10 -10.85
N TYR A 116 -8.51 -13.01 -11.63
CA TYR A 116 -8.14 -13.05 -13.03
C TYR A 116 -6.74 -13.60 -13.25
N HIS A 117 -5.79 -13.20 -12.39
CA HIS A 117 -4.41 -13.71 -12.45
C HIS A 117 -4.37 -15.23 -12.23
N LEU A 118 -5.00 -15.72 -11.15
CA LEU A 118 -5.03 -17.15 -10.83
C LEU A 118 -5.82 -17.96 -11.87
N TYR A 119 -6.89 -17.38 -12.41
CA TYR A 119 -7.66 -17.97 -13.50
C TYR A 119 -6.81 -18.20 -14.76
N ASN A 120 -5.98 -17.21 -15.13
CA ASN A 120 -5.07 -17.32 -16.26
C ASN A 120 -3.95 -18.35 -16.05
N HIS A 121 -3.77 -18.82 -14.81
CA HIS A 121 -2.84 -19.88 -14.43
C HIS A 121 -3.56 -21.21 -14.17
N ASN A 122 -4.81 -21.35 -14.64
CA ASN A 122 -5.66 -22.54 -14.51
C ASN A 122 -6.00 -22.93 -13.05
N LEU A 123 -5.90 -21.99 -12.12
CA LEU A 123 -6.20 -22.19 -10.70
C LEU A 123 -7.58 -21.63 -10.36
N PHE A 124 -8.64 -22.07 -11.07
CA PHE A 124 -9.99 -21.47 -10.97
C PHE A 124 -10.56 -21.44 -9.54
N ILE A 125 -10.57 -22.60 -8.85
CA ILE A 125 -11.11 -22.70 -7.49
C ILE A 125 -10.28 -21.86 -6.52
N PHE A 126 -8.95 -21.89 -6.68
CA PHE A 126 -8.06 -21.09 -5.84
C PHE A 126 -8.22 -19.59 -6.11
N GLY A 127 -8.52 -19.20 -7.34
CA GLY A 127 -8.89 -17.83 -7.71
C GLY A 127 -10.13 -17.35 -6.94
N TRP A 128 -11.18 -18.17 -6.87
CA TRP A 128 -12.37 -17.86 -6.08
C TRP A 128 -12.07 -17.77 -4.59
N PHE A 129 -11.33 -18.75 -4.05
CA PHE A 129 -10.87 -18.71 -2.67
C PHE A 129 -10.12 -17.40 -2.38
N ALA A 130 -9.15 -17.03 -3.21
CA ALA A 130 -8.32 -15.85 -3.00
C ALA A 130 -9.13 -14.54 -3.07
N ALA A 131 -10.06 -14.42 -4.01
CA ALA A 131 -10.93 -13.25 -4.13
C ALA A 131 -11.86 -13.11 -2.92
N LEU A 132 -12.49 -14.20 -2.48
CA LEU A 132 -13.35 -14.20 -1.29
C LEU A 132 -12.54 -13.98 -0.02
N PHE A 133 -11.36 -14.58 0.09
CA PHE A 133 -10.45 -14.37 1.22
C PHE A 133 -10.05 -12.88 1.33
N TRP A 134 -9.73 -12.25 0.21
CA TRP A 134 -9.48 -10.80 0.19
C TRP A 134 -10.72 -10.00 0.60
N LEU A 135 -11.91 -10.27 0.05
CA LEU A 135 -13.11 -9.48 0.35
C LEU A 135 -13.63 -9.66 1.79
N LEU A 136 -13.40 -10.82 2.40
CA LEU A 136 -14.08 -11.25 3.63
C LEU A 136 -13.17 -11.38 4.84
N ASN A 137 -11.85 -11.31 4.68
CA ASN A 137 -10.98 -11.32 5.84
C ASN A 137 -11.22 -10.08 6.70
N ARG A 138 -10.95 -10.24 7.99
CA ARG A 138 -11.23 -9.21 9.00
C ARG A 138 -10.51 -7.89 8.77
N TRP A 139 -9.33 -7.90 8.15
CA TRP A 139 -8.52 -6.70 7.94
C TRP A 139 -9.08 -5.87 6.79
N THR A 140 -9.47 -6.51 5.69
CA THR A 140 -10.16 -5.83 4.59
C THR A 140 -11.49 -5.24 5.06
N ILE A 141 -12.26 -5.98 5.87
CA ILE A 141 -13.51 -5.46 6.44
C ILE A 141 -13.24 -4.24 7.33
N TYR A 142 -12.22 -4.30 8.19
CA TYR A 142 -11.83 -3.17 9.03
C TYR A 142 -11.48 -1.93 8.19
N VAL A 143 -10.67 -2.09 7.14
CA VAL A 143 -10.29 -0.98 6.25
C VAL A 143 -11.50 -0.42 5.48
N SER A 144 -12.44 -1.28 5.06
CA SER A 144 -13.71 -0.83 4.46
C SER A 144 -14.54 0.03 5.40
N ILE A 145 -14.60 -0.33 6.69
CA ILE A 145 -15.33 0.45 7.72
C ILE A 145 -14.63 1.79 7.96
N ASP A 146 -13.30 1.77 8.08
CA ASP A 146 -12.48 2.96 8.30
C ASP A 146 -12.50 3.93 7.09
N GLY A 147 -12.82 3.41 5.89
CA GLY A 147 -12.75 4.18 4.65
C GLY A 147 -11.32 4.57 4.30
N ASN A 148 -10.33 3.75 4.62
CA ASN A 148 -8.92 4.13 4.46
C ASN A 148 -8.48 4.06 2.98
N LEU A 149 -7.52 4.92 2.63
CA LEU A 149 -6.91 5.00 1.29
C LEU A 149 -5.96 3.83 0.96
N ASP A 150 -5.73 2.88 1.89
CA ASP A 150 -4.89 1.69 1.66
C ASP A 150 -5.30 0.90 0.41
N PHE A 151 -6.60 0.75 0.12
CA PHE A 151 -7.05 0.01 -1.06
C PHE A 151 -6.53 0.61 -2.36
N LEU A 152 -6.48 1.93 -2.48
CA LEU A 152 -5.91 2.58 -3.67
C LEU A 152 -4.45 2.20 -3.85
N ALA A 153 -3.65 2.34 -2.80
CA ALA A 153 -2.22 2.05 -2.87
C ALA A 153 -1.94 0.56 -3.11
N ILE A 154 -2.69 -0.34 -2.45
CA ILE A 154 -2.57 -1.80 -2.64
C ILE A 154 -2.98 -2.19 -4.06
N PHE A 155 -4.06 -1.63 -4.61
CA PHE A 155 -4.49 -1.94 -5.97
C PHE A 155 -3.38 -1.66 -7.00
N PHE A 156 -2.78 -0.47 -6.93
CA PHE A 156 -1.69 -0.11 -7.83
C PHE A 156 -0.43 -0.95 -7.57
N LEU A 157 -0.15 -1.36 -6.34
CA LEU A 157 0.94 -2.29 -6.03
C LEU A 157 0.71 -3.67 -6.67
N ILE A 158 -0.47 -4.26 -6.48
CA ILE A 158 -0.78 -5.58 -7.04
C ILE A 158 -0.78 -5.54 -8.56
N LEU A 159 -1.37 -4.51 -9.16
CA LEU A 159 -1.33 -4.30 -10.60
C LEU A 159 0.11 -4.16 -11.11
N SER A 160 0.96 -3.41 -10.39
CA SER A 160 2.39 -3.28 -10.70
C SER A 160 3.09 -4.64 -10.72
N LEU A 161 2.95 -5.44 -9.65
CA LEU A 161 3.59 -6.75 -9.56
C LEU A 161 3.15 -7.70 -10.68
N MET A 162 1.87 -7.69 -11.05
CA MET A 162 1.33 -8.52 -12.14
C MET A 162 1.79 -8.07 -13.53
N LEU A 163 2.02 -6.77 -13.73
CA LEU A 163 2.50 -6.22 -15.00
C LEU A 163 4.01 -6.38 -15.18
N LEU A 164 4.77 -6.47 -14.08
CA LEU A 164 6.23 -6.45 -14.10
C LEU A 164 6.88 -7.42 -15.10
N PRO A 165 6.40 -8.68 -15.27
CA PRO A 165 7.03 -9.61 -16.22
C PRO A 165 6.86 -9.22 -17.70
N LYS A 166 5.86 -8.42 -18.06
CA LYS A 166 5.49 -8.14 -19.46
C LYS A 166 5.53 -6.66 -19.85
N HIS A 167 5.23 -5.77 -18.92
CA HIS A 167 5.07 -4.33 -19.13
C HIS A 167 5.82 -3.56 -18.04
N LYS A 168 7.15 -3.70 -18.01
CA LYS A 168 8.02 -3.17 -16.94
C LYS A 168 7.81 -1.69 -16.65
N SER A 169 7.82 -0.82 -17.67
CA SER A 169 7.64 0.62 -17.48
C SER A 169 6.30 0.97 -16.87
N THR A 170 5.22 0.31 -17.33
CA THR A 170 3.89 0.48 -16.75
C THR A 170 3.86 -0.02 -15.31
N ALA A 171 4.50 -1.15 -15.01
CA ALA A 171 4.64 -1.64 -13.64
C ALA A 171 5.32 -0.60 -12.73
N PHE A 172 6.48 -0.07 -13.15
CA PHE A 172 7.18 0.97 -12.38
C PHE A 172 6.32 2.21 -12.12
N LEU A 173 5.52 2.65 -13.11
CA LEU A 173 4.57 3.75 -12.93
C LEU A 173 3.40 3.40 -11.99
N MET A 174 2.88 2.18 -12.05
CA MET A 174 1.87 1.72 -11.09
C MET A 174 2.44 1.65 -9.67
N PHE A 175 3.69 1.21 -9.51
CA PHE A 175 4.37 1.28 -8.21
C PHE A 175 4.59 2.72 -7.75
N SER A 176 4.93 3.63 -8.68
CA SER A 176 5.02 5.08 -8.42
C SER A 176 3.70 5.64 -7.87
N LEU A 177 2.56 5.29 -8.49
CA LEU A 177 1.23 5.67 -8.02
C LEU A 177 0.95 5.12 -6.62
N SER A 178 1.25 3.84 -6.38
CA SER A 178 1.08 3.22 -5.05
C SER A 178 1.83 4.01 -3.97
N LEU A 179 3.10 4.31 -4.20
CA LEU A 179 3.94 5.08 -3.28
C LEU A 179 3.38 6.49 -3.06
N ALA A 180 3.01 7.19 -4.13
CA ALA A 180 2.53 8.56 -4.06
C ALA A 180 1.23 8.70 -3.24
N ILE A 181 0.41 7.65 -3.20
CA ILE A 181 -0.80 7.56 -2.37
C ILE A 181 -0.44 7.21 -0.93
N LYS A 182 0.36 6.16 -0.74
CA LYS A 182 0.82 5.72 0.59
C LYS A 182 2.17 4.99 0.46
N GLN A 183 3.20 5.55 1.07
CA GLN A 183 4.59 5.09 0.91
C GLN A 183 4.92 3.79 1.67
N ILE A 184 3.96 3.08 2.23
CA ILE A 184 4.21 1.81 2.97
C ILE A 184 4.95 0.80 2.09
N ALA A 185 4.64 0.75 0.78
CA ALA A 185 5.30 -0.16 -0.14
C ALA A 185 6.74 0.23 -0.49
N ILE A 186 7.30 1.31 0.07
CA ILE A 186 8.68 1.75 -0.20
C ILE A 186 9.71 0.67 0.13
N PHE A 187 9.40 -0.23 1.07
CA PHE A 187 10.25 -1.37 1.39
C PHE A 187 10.44 -2.35 0.23
N LEU A 188 9.56 -2.31 -0.77
CA LEU A 188 9.68 -3.10 -2.00
C LEU A 188 10.56 -2.45 -3.06
N LEU A 189 10.94 -1.17 -2.91
CA LEU A 189 11.78 -0.46 -3.89
C LEU A 189 13.08 -1.22 -4.21
N PRO A 190 13.87 -1.73 -3.24
CA PRO A 190 15.06 -2.52 -3.54
C PRO A 190 14.77 -3.73 -4.43
N LEU A 191 13.65 -4.43 -4.21
CA LEU A 191 13.26 -5.58 -5.04
C LEU A 191 12.97 -5.17 -6.48
N TYR A 192 12.24 -4.07 -6.70
CA TYR A 192 11.99 -3.55 -8.05
C TYR A 192 13.30 -3.21 -8.78
N LEU A 193 14.27 -2.61 -8.09
CA LEU A 193 15.57 -2.30 -8.69
C LEU A 193 16.39 -3.56 -8.99
N ILE A 194 16.34 -4.55 -8.10
CA ILE A 194 16.95 -5.88 -8.32
C ILE A 194 16.33 -6.55 -9.55
N TRP A 195 15.00 -6.53 -9.69
CA TRP A 195 14.32 -7.14 -10.84
C TRP A 195 14.56 -6.37 -12.13
N ALA A 196 14.65 -5.04 -12.08
CA ALA A 196 15.07 -4.23 -13.22
C ALA A 196 16.49 -4.63 -13.68
N TRP A 197 17.43 -4.74 -12.74
CA TRP A 197 18.80 -5.18 -13.01
C TRP A 197 18.86 -6.58 -13.62
N GLN A 198 18.18 -7.54 -13.00
CA GLN A 198 18.20 -8.95 -13.41
C GLN A 198 17.50 -9.23 -14.74
N SER A 199 16.60 -8.35 -15.15
CA SER A 199 15.81 -8.51 -16.38
C SER A 199 16.31 -7.64 -17.54
N SER A 200 17.39 -6.89 -17.34
CA SER A 200 18.06 -6.14 -18.40
C SER A 200 18.79 -7.09 -19.34
N ASP A 201 18.65 -6.87 -20.65
CA ASP A 201 19.36 -7.63 -21.68
C ASP A 201 20.73 -6.99 -22.01
N ASP A 202 20.79 -5.65 -22.06
CA ASP A 202 21.98 -4.93 -22.53
C ASP A 202 22.72 -4.15 -21.44
N ASN A 203 22.04 -3.19 -20.80
CA ASN A 203 22.67 -2.25 -19.87
C ASN A 203 21.93 -2.19 -18.52
N PRO A 204 22.28 -3.07 -17.57
CA PRO A 204 21.54 -3.18 -16.32
C PRO A 204 21.62 -1.92 -15.46
N VAL A 205 22.72 -1.17 -15.53
CA VAL A 205 22.86 0.11 -14.82
C VAL A 205 21.85 1.13 -15.34
N LYS A 206 21.76 1.28 -16.67
CA LYS A 206 20.81 2.21 -17.31
C LYS A 206 19.37 1.81 -17.04
N ASP A 207 19.04 0.53 -17.18
CA ASP A 207 17.68 0.04 -17.00
C ASP A 207 17.21 0.17 -15.55
N THR A 208 18.08 -0.14 -14.58
CA THR A 208 17.81 0.10 -13.16
C THR A 208 17.65 1.60 -12.86
N PHE A 209 18.45 2.46 -13.48
CA PHE A 209 18.31 3.92 -13.30
C PHE A 209 16.99 4.44 -13.88
N ILE A 210 16.59 3.99 -15.07
CA ILE A 210 15.28 4.32 -15.67
C ILE A 210 14.15 3.82 -14.78
N ALA A 211 14.25 2.59 -14.25
CA ALA A 211 13.27 2.05 -13.32
C ALA A 211 13.14 2.94 -12.07
N LEU A 212 14.27 3.36 -11.48
CA LEU A 212 14.27 4.28 -10.34
C LEU A 212 13.57 5.60 -10.66
N LEU A 213 13.87 6.22 -11.81
CA LEU A 213 13.21 7.45 -12.24
C LEU A 213 11.70 7.27 -12.40
N LEU A 214 11.27 6.19 -13.06
CA LEU A 214 9.85 5.90 -13.26
C LEU A 214 9.11 5.63 -11.94
N ILE A 215 9.77 5.00 -10.96
CA ILE A 215 9.19 4.77 -9.64
C ILE A 215 9.08 6.09 -8.85
N LEU A 216 10.08 6.97 -8.96
CA LEU A 216 10.11 8.22 -8.20
C LEU A 216 9.35 9.39 -8.85
N VAL A 217 8.97 9.29 -10.12
CA VAL A 217 8.41 10.43 -10.86
C VAL A 217 7.13 11.00 -10.24
N ILE A 218 6.15 10.15 -9.87
CA ILE A 218 4.87 10.63 -9.35
C ILE A 218 5.00 11.13 -7.90
N PRO A 219 5.62 10.38 -6.95
CA PRO A 219 5.92 10.92 -5.62
C PRO A 219 6.73 12.20 -5.70
N GLY A 220 7.77 12.25 -6.54
CA GLY A 220 8.64 13.41 -6.70
C GLY A 220 7.90 14.64 -7.19
N ILE A 221 7.12 14.53 -8.27
CA ILE A 221 6.35 15.65 -8.82
C ILE A 221 5.30 16.14 -7.82
N THR A 222 4.57 15.22 -7.19
CA THR A 222 3.49 15.60 -6.26
C THR A 222 4.04 16.22 -4.97
N SER A 223 5.23 15.81 -4.53
CA SER A 223 5.95 16.35 -3.36
C SER A 223 6.68 17.66 -3.63
N LEU A 224 7.08 17.94 -4.87
CA LEU A 224 7.91 19.10 -5.20
C LEU A 224 7.34 20.43 -4.68
N PRO A 225 6.03 20.76 -4.82
CA PRO A 225 5.47 21.99 -4.29
C PRO A 225 5.66 22.13 -2.77
N PHE A 226 5.49 21.05 -2.01
CA PHE A 226 5.62 21.08 -0.55
C PHE A 226 7.08 21.13 -0.08
N ILE A 227 7.98 20.51 -0.84
CA ILE A 227 9.43 20.61 -0.60
C ILE A 227 9.88 22.06 -0.81
N LEU A 228 9.46 22.70 -1.90
CA LEU A 228 9.80 24.10 -2.18
C LEU A 228 9.17 25.06 -1.17
N TRP A 229 7.96 24.75 -0.69
CA TRP A 229 7.28 25.57 0.31
C TRP A 229 7.94 25.47 1.70
N ASN A 230 8.24 24.26 2.16
CA ASN A 230 8.95 24.03 3.42
C ASN A 230 9.62 22.65 3.45
N ALA A 231 10.87 22.57 3.00
CA ALA A 231 11.60 21.30 2.90
C ALA A 231 11.75 20.59 4.25
N GLU A 232 12.10 21.33 5.30
CA GLU A 232 12.31 20.76 6.64
C GLU A 232 11.04 20.08 7.18
N GLY A 233 9.89 20.77 7.11
CA GLY A 233 8.59 20.24 7.53
C GLY A 233 8.18 19.04 6.70
N PHE A 234 8.36 19.09 5.37
CA PHE A 234 8.09 17.96 4.48
C PHE A 234 8.89 16.72 4.91
N PHE A 235 10.22 16.81 4.98
CA PHE A 235 11.05 15.65 5.30
C PHE A 235 10.83 15.13 6.72
N LYS A 236 10.68 16.01 7.72
CA LYS A 236 10.36 15.60 9.09
C LYS A 236 9.02 14.86 9.14
N SER A 237 8.00 15.34 8.44
CA SER A 237 6.68 14.75 8.47
C SER A 237 6.63 13.37 7.78
N ILE A 238 7.37 13.18 6.69
CA ILE A 238 7.52 11.86 6.05
C ILE A 238 8.30 10.89 6.95
N LEU A 239 9.35 11.36 7.62
CA LEU A 239 10.17 10.54 8.53
C LEU A 239 9.51 10.25 9.87
N PHE A 240 8.44 10.97 10.23
CA PHE A 240 7.73 10.81 11.51
C PHE A 240 7.35 9.35 11.81
N SER A 241 6.86 8.62 10.81
CA SER A 241 6.48 7.21 10.95
C SER A 241 7.63 6.28 11.35
N ALA A 242 8.88 6.68 11.10
CA ALA A 242 10.08 5.93 11.48
C ALA A 242 10.65 6.33 12.85
N THR A 243 10.30 7.50 13.38
CA THR A 243 10.91 8.07 14.60
C THR A 243 9.98 8.12 15.81
N ARG A 244 8.67 8.02 15.57
CA ARG A 244 7.64 8.13 16.61
C ARG A 244 7.70 7.01 17.65
N ASN A 245 7.05 7.25 18.79
CA ASN A 245 6.90 6.24 19.82
C ASN A 245 6.08 5.03 19.33
N PRO A 246 6.34 3.83 19.89
CA PRO A 246 5.46 2.67 19.73
C PRO A 246 4.06 3.00 20.25
N ASP A 247 3.13 3.33 19.34
CA ASP A 247 1.72 3.56 19.66
C ASP A 247 0.87 3.12 18.46
N GLY A 248 0.36 1.89 18.54
CA GLY A 248 -0.34 1.19 17.47
C GLY A 248 -1.66 0.58 17.95
N HIS A 249 -2.45 0.05 17.02
CA HIS A 249 -3.73 -0.59 17.33
C HIS A 249 -3.58 -1.97 17.98
N VAL A 250 -2.41 -2.58 17.85
CA VAL A 250 -2.12 -3.92 18.36
C VAL A 250 -1.08 -3.83 19.47
N ASN A 251 -1.48 -4.17 20.69
CA ASN A 251 -0.58 -4.27 21.85
C ASN A 251 0.20 -5.59 21.82
N ALA A 252 1.07 -5.74 20.83
CA ALA A 252 1.98 -6.88 20.70
C ALA A 252 3.43 -6.44 20.98
N PRO A 253 4.22 -7.23 21.73
CA PRO A 253 5.64 -6.97 21.89
C PRO A 253 6.35 -7.01 20.54
N SER A 254 7.21 -6.02 20.30
CA SER A 254 8.08 -5.94 19.14
C SER A 254 9.54 -5.98 19.60
N LEU A 255 10.43 -6.54 18.78
CA LEU A 255 11.84 -6.69 19.14
C LEU A 255 12.49 -5.32 19.46
N ASP A 256 12.19 -4.30 18.67
CA ASP A 256 12.70 -2.95 18.87
C ASP A 256 12.12 -2.30 20.14
N GLY A 257 10.83 -2.52 20.42
CA GLY A 257 10.20 -2.12 21.68
C GLY A 257 10.85 -2.77 22.90
N LEU A 258 11.12 -4.08 22.85
CA LEU A 258 11.74 -4.82 23.95
C LEU A 258 13.19 -4.40 24.19
N ILE A 259 13.99 -4.20 23.14
CA ILE A 259 15.37 -3.73 23.28
C ILE A 259 15.39 -2.30 23.85
N THR A 260 14.45 -1.44 23.45
CA THR A 260 14.34 -0.07 23.99
C THR A 260 14.14 -0.07 25.51
N LEU A 261 13.41 -1.05 26.06
CA LEU A 261 13.23 -1.17 27.53
C LEU A 261 14.55 -1.45 28.26
N SER A 262 15.44 -2.24 27.67
CA SER A 262 16.76 -2.56 28.25
C SER A 262 17.84 -1.54 27.89
N ASN A 263 17.69 -0.85 26.76
CA ASN A 263 18.61 0.17 26.27
C ASN A 263 17.81 1.37 25.71
N PRO A 264 17.53 2.39 26.56
CA PRO A 264 16.72 3.55 26.19
C PRO A 264 17.23 4.34 24.98
N ASP A 265 18.51 4.22 24.62
CA ASP A 265 19.10 4.89 23.45
C ASP A 265 18.83 4.16 22.13
N PHE A 266 18.25 2.95 22.18
CA PHE A 266 17.92 2.13 21.01
C PHE A 266 16.56 2.52 20.39
N ILE A 267 16.41 3.80 20.06
CA ILE A 267 15.17 4.37 19.51
C ILE A 267 15.32 4.84 18.06
N GLY A 268 14.18 5.14 17.43
CA GLY A 268 14.12 5.69 16.07
C GLY A 268 14.72 4.76 15.02
N ILE A 269 15.56 5.29 14.14
CA ILE A 269 16.15 4.53 13.00
C ILE A 269 17.01 3.36 13.49
N LYS A 270 17.76 3.53 14.59
CA LYS A 270 18.59 2.45 15.17
C LYS A 270 17.73 1.24 15.54
N ALA A 271 16.54 1.51 16.08
CA ALA A 271 15.58 0.50 16.48
C ALA A 271 15.07 -0.35 15.28
N LYS A 272 15.12 0.20 14.07
CA LYS A 272 14.70 -0.49 12.83
C LYS A 272 15.80 -1.34 12.19
N LEU A 273 17.02 -1.35 12.74
CA LEU A 273 18.12 -2.14 12.20
C LEU A 273 17.80 -3.64 12.08
N PRO A 274 17.19 -4.32 13.08
CA PRO A 274 16.82 -5.73 12.95
C PRO A 274 15.87 -5.99 11.77
N MET A 275 14.87 -5.13 11.58
CA MET A 275 13.95 -5.20 10.45
C MET A 275 14.72 -5.12 9.12
N VAL A 276 15.60 -4.12 8.97
CA VAL A 276 16.39 -3.92 7.75
C VAL A 276 17.32 -5.10 7.47
N LEU A 277 17.93 -5.68 8.51
CA LEU A 277 18.78 -6.86 8.38
C LEU A 277 18.00 -8.07 7.83
N VAL A 278 16.82 -8.36 8.40
CA VAL A 278 15.99 -9.48 7.93
C VAL A 278 15.44 -9.22 6.52
N MET A 279 15.02 -7.98 6.22
CA MET A 279 14.63 -7.59 4.85
C MET A 279 15.77 -7.79 3.85
N SER A 280 17.01 -7.48 4.24
CA SER A 280 18.18 -7.66 3.38
C SER A 280 18.40 -9.13 3.00
N LEU A 281 18.08 -10.08 3.88
CA LEU A 281 18.12 -11.51 3.55
C LEU A 281 17.09 -11.88 2.47
N VAL A 282 15.90 -11.29 2.50
CA VAL A 282 14.90 -11.43 1.43
C VAL A 282 15.44 -10.87 0.11
N PHE A 283 16.05 -9.69 0.15
CA PHE A 283 16.65 -9.06 -1.04
C PHE A 283 17.78 -9.91 -1.63
N LEU A 284 18.68 -10.43 -0.80
CA LEU A 284 19.73 -11.35 -1.24
C LEU A 284 19.17 -12.62 -1.86
N SER A 285 18.11 -13.18 -1.27
CA SER A 285 17.43 -14.38 -1.81
C SER A 285 16.80 -14.09 -3.19
N ALA A 286 16.20 -12.91 -3.36
CA ALA A 286 15.68 -12.45 -4.64
C ALA A 286 16.81 -12.19 -5.67
N MET A 287 17.91 -11.57 -5.25
CA MET A 287 19.11 -11.37 -6.08
C MET A 287 19.70 -12.69 -6.58
N LYS A 288 19.64 -13.74 -5.75
CA LYS A 288 20.05 -15.11 -6.11
C LYS A 288 18.96 -15.91 -6.83
N ARG A 289 17.80 -15.29 -7.13
CA ARG A 289 16.64 -15.90 -7.80
C ARG A 289 16.09 -17.15 -7.08
N GLN A 290 16.29 -17.25 -5.77
CA GLN A 290 15.82 -18.39 -4.96
C GLN A 290 14.31 -18.32 -4.71
N ILE A 291 13.78 -17.10 -4.63
CA ILE A 291 12.36 -16.80 -4.41
C ILE A 291 11.80 -15.95 -5.57
N GLY A 292 10.50 -16.08 -5.83
CA GLY A 292 9.80 -15.38 -6.91
C GLY A 292 9.38 -13.96 -6.52
N ILE A 293 8.77 -13.25 -7.47
CA ILE A 293 8.36 -11.84 -7.33
C ILE A 293 7.35 -11.68 -6.19
N TYR A 294 6.28 -12.50 -6.20
CA TYR A 294 5.24 -12.41 -5.19
C TYR A 294 5.72 -12.92 -3.83
N THR A 295 6.53 -13.97 -3.82
CA THR A 295 7.14 -14.49 -2.58
C THR A 295 8.06 -13.47 -1.93
N SER A 296 8.92 -12.78 -2.69
CA SER A 296 9.77 -11.71 -2.16
C SER A 296 8.95 -10.54 -1.62
N ALA A 297 7.92 -10.10 -2.35
CA ALA A 297 7.05 -9.02 -1.90
C ALA A 297 6.32 -9.40 -0.60
N LEU A 298 5.78 -10.62 -0.52
CA LEU A 298 5.14 -11.15 0.68
C LEU A 298 6.11 -11.10 1.87
N LEU A 299 7.29 -11.69 1.72
CA LEU A 299 8.27 -11.77 2.81
C LEU A 299 8.74 -10.38 3.27
N THR A 300 9.00 -9.46 2.34
CA THR A 300 9.39 -8.09 2.72
C THR A 300 8.28 -7.37 3.49
N MET A 301 7.02 -7.46 3.02
CA MET A 301 5.89 -6.85 3.74
C MET A 301 5.61 -7.53 5.08
N SER A 302 5.78 -8.86 5.18
CA SER A 302 5.69 -9.58 6.45
C SER A 302 6.77 -9.12 7.42
N VAL A 303 8.03 -9.00 7.00
CA VAL A 303 9.12 -8.49 7.85
C VAL A 303 8.81 -7.07 8.34
N PHE A 304 8.24 -6.21 7.48
CA PHE A 304 7.79 -4.89 7.91
C PHE A 304 6.76 -4.96 9.04
N ILE A 305 5.72 -5.80 8.91
CA ILE A 305 4.67 -5.89 9.92
C ILE A 305 5.20 -6.48 11.23
N GLU A 306 5.99 -7.56 11.15
CA GLU A 306 6.44 -8.31 12.33
C GLU A 306 7.52 -7.57 13.14
N PHE A 307 8.34 -6.72 12.50
CA PHE A 307 9.44 -6.03 13.17
C PHE A 307 9.18 -4.54 13.44
N ASN A 308 8.05 -3.99 13.01
CA ASN A 308 7.74 -2.59 13.27
C ASN A 308 7.00 -2.43 14.60
N SER A 309 7.59 -1.71 15.54
CA SER A 309 6.94 -1.36 16.81
C SER A 309 5.59 -0.66 16.71
N VAL A 310 5.29 -0.01 15.58
CA VAL A 310 3.96 0.56 15.38
C VAL A 310 3.18 -0.28 14.38
N ILE A 311 2.21 -1.03 14.89
CA ILE A 311 1.35 -1.91 14.09
C ILE A 311 -0.05 -1.34 14.06
N PHE A 312 -0.55 -1.10 12.85
CA PHE A 312 -1.94 -0.75 12.63
C PHE A 312 -2.68 -1.91 11.95
N ASN A 313 -3.96 -2.09 12.28
CA ASN A 313 -4.83 -3.11 11.68
C ASN A 313 -4.83 -3.08 10.13
N GLN A 314 -4.75 -1.89 9.52
CA GLN A 314 -4.69 -1.75 8.07
C GLN A 314 -3.41 -2.32 7.43
N TYR A 315 -2.32 -2.47 8.19
CA TYR A 315 -1.06 -3.01 7.64
C TYR A 315 -1.20 -4.44 7.16
N PHE A 316 -2.02 -5.26 7.82
CA PHE A 316 -2.25 -6.64 7.41
C PHE A 316 -2.85 -6.74 5.99
N CYS A 317 -3.61 -5.73 5.54
CA CYS A 317 -4.14 -5.70 4.17
C CYS A 317 -3.05 -5.67 3.09
N TRP A 318 -1.83 -5.20 3.42
CA TRP A 318 -0.71 -5.18 2.47
C TRP A 318 -0.10 -6.56 2.22
N VAL A 319 -0.34 -7.52 3.12
CA VAL A 319 0.19 -8.90 3.05
C VAL A 319 -0.86 -9.87 2.52
N VAL A 320 -2.12 -9.72 2.92
CA VAL A 320 -3.24 -10.61 2.52
C VAL A 320 -3.29 -10.94 1.02
N PRO A 321 -3.24 -9.98 0.07
CA PRO A 321 -3.34 -10.30 -1.34
C PRO A 321 -2.09 -11.02 -1.87
N LEU A 322 -0.94 -10.87 -1.20
CA LEU A 322 0.32 -11.50 -1.60
C LEU A 322 0.36 -12.98 -1.20
N LEU A 323 -0.39 -13.42 -0.18
CA LEU A 323 -0.46 -14.82 0.25
C LEU A 323 -0.89 -15.78 -0.89
N PRO A 324 -2.05 -15.59 -1.55
CA PRO A 324 -2.45 -16.46 -2.65
C PRO A 324 -1.55 -16.29 -3.89
N LEU A 325 -1.02 -15.09 -4.14
CA LEU A 325 -0.11 -14.84 -5.26
C LEU A 325 1.23 -15.57 -5.09
N ALA A 326 1.84 -15.53 -3.91
CA ALA A 326 3.06 -16.28 -3.61
C ALA A 326 2.84 -17.79 -3.67
N SER A 327 1.69 -18.26 -3.19
CA SER A 327 1.29 -19.67 -3.28
C SER A 327 1.17 -20.14 -4.73
N CYS A 328 0.67 -19.28 -5.63
CA CYS A 328 0.61 -19.57 -7.06
C CYS A 328 2.00 -19.83 -7.67
N GLU A 329 3.02 -19.06 -7.31
CA GLU A 329 4.41 -19.28 -7.80
C GLU A 329 4.93 -20.67 -7.42
N ILE A 330 4.66 -21.11 -6.19
CA ILE A 330 5.09 -22.41 -5.67
C ILE A 330 4.36 -23.54 -6.37
N LEU A 331 3.03 -23.42 -6.52
CA LEU A 331 2.22 -24.43 -7.19
C LEU A 331 2.65 -24.63 -8.65
N LEU A 332 2.85 -23.54 -9.40
CA LEU A 332 3.27 -23.62 -10.79
C LEU A 332 4.65 -24.28 -10.97
N LYS A 333 5.61 -24.00 -10.08
CA LYS A 333 6.92 -24.68 -10.09
C LYS A 333 6.80 -26.18 -9.89
N LYS A 334 5.84 -26.66 -9.09
CA LYS A 334 5.63 -28.08 -8.81
C LYS A 334 5.08 -28.84 -10.01
N TYR A 335 4.20 -28.22 -10.81
CA TYR A 335 3.60 -28.84 -12.00
C TYR A 335 4.43 -28.69 -13.28
N ALA A 336 5.53 -27.93 -13.23
CA ALA A 336 6.49 -27.79 -14.34
C ALA A 336 7.60 -28.86 -14.32
N LYS A 337 7.62 -29.71 -13.30
CA LYS A 337 8.42 -30.95 -13.22
C LYS A 337 7.49 -32.13 -13.44
#